data_AF-A0A4C1YF59-F1
#
_entry.id   AF-A0A4C1YF59-F1
#
_cell.length_a   1.000
_cell.length_b   1.000
_cell.length_c   1.000
_cell.angle_alpha   90.00
_cell.angle_beta   90.00
_cell.angle_gamma   90.00
#
_symmetry.space_group_name_H-M   'P 1'
#
loop_
_entity.id
_entity.type
_entity.pdbx_description
1 polymer ?
#
loop_
_entity_poly.entity_id
_entity_poly.type
_entity_poly.pdbx_seq_one_letter_code
_entity_poly.pdbx_strand_id
1 'polypeptide(L)'
;MSSKYLWELPTFNGSHNHWLAFKSVYIDTASSFSKDKNTARLKKALKGKAKEAVTYFLIANAELSEIIRALETRFGRLDSIALAELHRLRNILRPTDSSRNICLFANSIKNSVAKLQVLDRIHYLYNTKIVKNLLGKTYSHATLSLVRLLFRANNLRTRSIEVR
;
A
#
# COMPACT_ATOMS: atom_id res chain seq x y z
N MET A 1 -12.06 26.57 -8.24
CA MET A 1 -10.69 26.01 -8.28
C MET A 1 -10.64 24.95 -9.37
N SER A 2 -9.66 25.04 -10.27
CA SER A 2 -9.68 24.40 -11.59
C SER A 2 -9.62 22.86 -11.55
N SER A 3 -10.56 22.23 -12.26
CA SER A 3 -10.86 20.79 -12.46
C SER A 3 -9.70 19.93 -13.04
N LYS A 4 -8.47 20.48 -13.16
CA LYS A 4 -7.33 19.77 -13.77
C LYS A 4 -6.81 18.57 -12.96
N TYR A 5 -7.03 18.54 -11.65
CA TYR A 5 -6.48 17.49 -10.78
C TYR A 5 -7.38 16.27 -10.57
N LEU A 6 -8.67 16.33 -10.95
CA LEU A 6 -9.61 15.24 -10.68
C LEU A 6 -9.38 14.01 -11.58
N TRP A 7 -8.57 14.14 -12.64
CA TRP A 7 -8.55 13.23 -13.79
C TRP A 7 -7.16 12.64 -14.13
N GLU A 8 -6.11 13.05 -13.41
CA GLU A 8 -4.75 12.53 -13.61
C GLU A 8 -4.51 11.26 -12.79
N LEU A 9 -3.79 10.30 -13.36
CA LEU A 9 -3.36 9.11 -12.63
C LEU A 9 -2.20 9.49 -11.67
N PRO A 10 -2.16 8.93 -10.45
CA PRO A 10 -1.03 9.13 -9.57
C PRO A 10 0.25 8.55 -10.19
N THR A 11 1.39 9.17 -9.91
CA THR A 11 2.68 8.65 -10.39
C THR A 11 2.95 7.26 -9.81
N PHE A 12 3.28 6.29 -10.67
CA PHE A 12 3.58 4.93 -10.27
C PHE A 12 4.94 4.49 -10.80
N ASN A 13 5.88 4.23 -9.89
CA ASN A 13 7.27 3.87 -10.20
C ASN A 13 7.58 2.38 -10.07
N GLY A 14 6.59 1.54 -9.72
CA GLY A 14 6.77 0.11 -9.44
C GLY A 14 6.86 -0.23 -7.94
N SER A 15 6.63 0.74 -7.04
CA SER A 15 6.53 0.47 -5.61
C SER A 15 5.25 -0.30 -5.28
N HIS A 16 5.38 -1.52 -4.75
CA HIS A 16 4.23 -2.33 -4.29
C HIS A 16 3.32 -1.56 -3.32
N ASN A 17 3.88 -0.67 -2.48
CA ASN A 17 3.10 0.14 -1.53
C ASN A 17 2.14 1.13 -2.19
N HIS A 18 2.40 1.52 -3.45
CA HIS A 18 1.60 2.48 -4.21
C HIS A 18 0.71 1.82 -5.26
N TRP A 19 0.83 0.50 -5.48
CA TRP A 19 0.09 -0.21 -6.51
C TRP A 19 -1.42 -0.08 -6.34
N LEU A 20 -1.94 -0.37 -5.13
CA LEU A 20 -3.39 -0.36 -4.88
C LEU A 20 -4.01 1.02 -5.13
N ALA A 21 -3.33 2.09 -4.69
CA ALA A 21 -3.79 3.45 -4.90
C ALA A 21 -3.81 3.81 -6.40
N PHE A 22 -2.75 3.45 -7.13
CA PHE A 22 -2.71 3.64 -8.58
C PHE A 22 -3.81 2.86 -9.31
N LYS A 23 -3.97 1.57 -8.98
CA LYS A 23 -4.95 0.68 -9.61
C LYS A 23 -6.38 1.17 -9.39
N SER A 24 -6.72 1.58 -8.16
CA SER A 24 -8.05 2.12 -7.83
C SER A 24 -8.38 3.32 -8.72
N VAL A 25 -7.53 4.35 -8.72
CA VAL A 25 -7.77 5.57 -9.50
C VAL A 25 -7.87 5.27 -11.00
N TYR A 26 -7.06 4.34 -11.51
CA TYR A 26 -7.18 3.91 -12.90
C TYR A 26 -8.54 3.29 -13.19
N ILE A 27 -8.96 2.28 -12.41
CA ILE A 27 -10.25 1.59 -12.59
C ILE A 27 -11.41 2.58 -12.50
N ASP A 28 -11.42 3.43 -11.49
CA ASP A 28 -12.51 4.37 -11.21
C ASP A 28 -12.71 5.39 -12.35
N THR A 29 -11.63 5.69 -13.09
CA THR A 29 -11.65 6.75 -14.11
C THR A 29 -11.52 6.24 -15.54
N ALA A 30 -11.14 4.97 -15.77
CA ALA A 30 -10.80 4.48 -17.11
C ALA A 30 -11.95 4.61 -18.11
N SER A 31 -13.19 4.35 -17.69
CA SER A 31 -14.39 4.42 -18.53
C SER A 31 -14.70 5.84 -19.04
N SER A 32 -14.19 6.88 -18.36
CA SER A 32 -14.39 8.27 -18.75
C SER A 32 -13.45 8.74 -19.87
N PHE A 33 -12.54 7.89 -20.36
CA PHE A 33 -11.54 8.24 -21.38
C PHE A 33 -11.50 7.25 -22.53
N SER A 34 -11.23 7.75 -23.73
CA SER A 34 -10.92 6.90 -24.87
C SER A 34 -9.63 6.11 -24.66
N LYS A 35 -9.41 5.06 -25.47
CA LYS A 35 -8.20 4.24 -25.45
C LYS A 35 -6.93 5.09 -25.52
N ASP A 36 -6.84 6.00 -26.49
CA ASP A 36 -5.65 6.85 -26.68
C ASP A 36 -5.39 7.78 -25.49
N LYS A 37 -6.45 8.36 -24.92
CA LYS A 37 -6.35 9.21 -23.73
C LYS A 37 -5.86 8.39 -22.53
N ASN A 38 -6.38 7.18 -22.32
CA ASN A 38 -5.91 6.29 -21.26
C ASN A 38 -4.45 5.85 -21.47
N THR A 39 -4.05 5.53 -22.71
CA THR A 39 -2.65 5.22 -23.04
C THR A 39 -1.74 6.41 -22.74
N ALA A 40 -2.14 7.65 -23.09
CA ALA A 40 -1.38 8.85 -22.76
C ALA A 40 -1.27 9.08 -21.25
N ARG A 41 -2.35 8.86 -20.49
CA ARG A 41 -2.37 8.95 -19.02
C ARG A 41 -1.39 7.95 -18.40
N LEU A 42 -1.38 6.70 -18.88
CA LEU A 42 -0.42 5.67 -18.45
C LEU A 42 1.02 6.06 -18.79
N LYS A 43 1.29 6.52 -20.02
CA LYS A 43 2.63 7.01 -20.42
C LYS A 43 3.14 8.14 -19.51
N LYS A 44 2.25 9.05 -19.08
CA LYS A 44 2.58 10.15 -18.17
C LYS A 44 2.85 9.67 -16.76
N ALA A 45 2.02 8.79 -16.21
CA ALA A 45 2.04 8.39 -14.81
C ALA A 45 3.08 7.31 -14.49
N LEU A 46 3.38 6.40 -15.42
CA LEU A 46 4.33 5.32 -15.20
C LEU A 46 5.78 5.83 -15.27
N LYS A 47 6.58 5.45 -14.26
CA LYS A 47 8.01 5.79 -14.13
C LYS A 47 8.84 4.56 -13.76
N GLY A 48 10.16 4.64 -13.93
CA GLY A 48 11.12 3.62 -13.51
C GLY A 48 10.71 2.20 -13.89
N LYS A 49 10.79 1.28 -12.92
CA LYS A 49 10.49 -0.15 -13.09
C LYS A 49 9.09 -0.42 -13.64
N ALA A 50 8.10 0.39 -13.28
CA ALA A 50 6.74 0.23 -13.79
C ALA A 50 6.65 0.58 -15.27
N LYS A 51 7.30 1.67 -15.71
CA LYS A 51 7.36 2.03 -17.13
C LYS A 51 8.09 0.96 -17.92
N GLU A 52 9.26 0.55 -17.46
CA GLU A 52 10.08 -0.52 -18.08
C GLU A 52 9.29 -1.82 -18.25
N ALA A 53 8.46 -2.19 -17.28
CA ALA A 53 7.65 -3.41 -17.31
C ALA A 53 6.70 -3.48 -18.51
N VAL A 54 6.24 -2.33 -18.99
CA VAL A 54 5.21 -2.24 -20.02
C VAL A 54 5.59 -1.40 -21.24
N THR A 55 6.86 -1.02 -21.36
CA THR A 55 7.35 -0.17 -22.46
C THR A 55 6.94 -0.71 -23.82
N TYR A 56 7.11 -2.01 -24.08
CA TYR A 56 6.74 -2.62 -25.36
C TYR A 56 5.24 -2.57 -25.63
N PHE A 57 4.39 -2.81 -24.62
CA PHE A 57 2.94 -2.69 -24.75
C PHE A 57 2.52 -1.25 -25.08
N LEU A 58 3.18 -0.24 -24.48
CA LEU A 58 2.90 1.18 -24.74
C LEU A 58 3.36 1.65 -26.14
N ILE A 59 4.38 1.00 -26.72
CA ILE A 59 4.86 1.26 -28.08
C ILE A 59 3.93 0.59 -29.10
N ALA A 60 3.57 -0.67 -28.86
CA ALA A 60 2.70 -1.46 -29.73
C ALA A 60 1.21 -1.06 -29.67
N ASN A 61 0.85 -0.07 -28.85
CA ASN A 61 -0.54 0.34 -28.58
C ASN A 61 -1.46 -0.85 -28.22
N ALA A 62 -0.94 -1.74 -27.37
CA ALA A 62 -1.63 -2.92 -26.90
C ALA A 62 -2.97 -2.59 -26.21
N GLU A 63 -3.79 -3.61 -25.95
CA GLU A 63 -5.02 -3.39 -25.20
C GLU A 63 -4.72 -2.93 -23.77
N LEU A 64 -5.55 -2.01 -23.27
CA LEU A 64 -5.36 -1.41 -21.94
C LEU A 64 -5.38 -2.47 -20.84
N SER A 65 -6.23 -3.49 -21.00
CA SER A 65 -6.31 -4.63 -20.10
C SER A 65 -4.99 -5.41 -20.02
N GLU A 66 -4.26 -5.53 -21.13
CA GLU A 66 -2.96 -6.22 -21.16
C GLU A 66 -1.90 -5.43 -20.40
N ILE A 67 -1.87 -4.10 -20.58
CA ILE A 67 -0.93 -3.22 -19.86
C ILE A 67 -1.18 -3.31 -18.36
N ILE A 68 -2.43 -3.19 -17.93
CA ILE A 68 -2.78 -3.26 -16.50
C ILE A 68 -2.50 -4.66 -15.93
N ARG A 69 -2.81 -5.72 -16.66
CA ARG A 69 -2.50 -7.10 -16.26
C ARG A 69 -0.99 -7.33 -16.11
N ALA A 70 -0.17 -6.80 -17.00
CA ALA A 70 1.29 -6.89 -16.90
C ALA A 70 1.82 -6.17 -15.65
N LEU A 71 1.30 -4.98 -15.35
CA LEU A 71 1.64 -4.26 -14.10
C LEU A 71 1.17 -5.03 -12.86
N GLU A 72 -0.05 -5.57 -12.88
CA GLU A 72 -0.62 -6.33 -11.77
C GLU A 72 0.18 -7.62 -11.48
N THR A 73 0.56 -8.35 -12.52
CA THR A 73 1.35 -9.57 -12.39
C THR A 73 2.69 -9.28 -11.70
N ARG A 74 3.29 -8.11 -11.98
CA ARG A 74 4.61 -7.74 -11.47
C ARG A 74 4.56 -7.05 -10.10
N PHE A 75 3.58 -6.21 -9.84
CA PHE A 75 3.55 -5.33 -8.67
C PHE A 75 2.31 -5.50 -7.77
N GLY A 76 1.31 -6.25 -8.24
CA GLY A 76 0.01 -6.40 -7.60
C GLY A 76 -0.17 -7.64 -6.74
N ARG A 77 0.85 -8.50 -6.65
CA ARG A 77 0.81 -9.72 -5.82
C ARG A 77 0.62 -9.32 -4.35
N LEU A 78 -0.44 -9.82 -3.72
CA LEU A 78 -0.83 -9.47 -2.35
C LEU A 78 0.31 -9.70 -1.35
N ASP A 79 1.03 -10.82 -1.48
CA ASP A 79 2.18 -11.14 -0.62
C ASP A 79 3.32 -10.12 -0.79
N SER A 80 3.63 -9.72 -2.02
CA SER A 80 4.66 -8.71 -2.28
C SER A 80 4.29 -7.35 -1.70
N ILE A 81 3.01 -6.98 -1.77
CA ILE A 81 2.49 -5.74 -1.16
C ILE A 81 2.57 -5.83 0.36
N ALA A 82 2.16 -6.96 0.95
CA ALA A 82 2.25 -7.18 2.38
C ALA A 82 3.69 -7.09 2.87
N LEU A 83 4.63 -7.78 2.22
CA LEU A 83 6.06 -7.75 2.54
C LEU A 83 6.66 -6.34 2.40
N ALA A 84 6.27 -5.59 1.38
CA ALA A 84 6.70 -4.19 1.22
C ALA A 84 6.19 -3.29 2.35
N GLU A 85 4.95 -3.52 2.83
CA GLU A 85 4.39 -2.80 3.96
C GLU A 85 5.10 -3.15 5.27
N LEU A 86 5.44 -4.44 5.49
CA LEU A 86 6.25 -4.86 6.65
C LEU A 86 7.65 -4.26 6.61
N HIS A 87 8.28 -4.23 5.44
CA HIS A 87 9.57 -3.59 5.27
C HIS A 87 9.50 -2.11 5.61
N ARG A 88 8.44 -1.42 5.18
CA ARG A 88 8.18 -0.01 5.54
C ARG A 88 8.04 0.14 7.06
N LEU A 89 7.21 -0.67 7.71
CA LEU A 89 7.04 -0.69 9.17
C LEU A 89 8.36 -0.85 9.91
N ARG A 90 9.19 -1.80 9.47
CA ARG A 90 10.53 -2.07 10.04
C ARG A 90 11.47 -0.88 9.91
N ASN A 91 11.25 0.01 8.94
CA ASN A 91 12.10 1.18 8.70
C ASN A 91 11.47 2.50 9.16
N ILE A 92 10.28 2.49 9.78
CA ILE A 92 9.72 3.69 10.40
C ILE A 92 10.72 4.21 11.45
N LEU A 93 11.06 5.49 11.37
CA LEU A 93 11.93 6.15 12.33
C LEU A 93 11.33 6.15 13.72
N ARG A 94 12.20 6.12 14.72
CA ARG A 94 11.80 6.25 16.12
C ARG A 94 11.12 7.61 16.30
N PRO A 95 9.89 7.68 16.86
CA PRO A 95 9.27 8.97 17.13
C PRO A 95 10.11 9.71 18.20
N THR A 96 10.25 11.03 18.04
CA THR A 96 10.76 11.88 19.13
C THR A 96 9.70 12.01 20.23
N ASP A 97 10.07 12.52 21.40
CA ASP A 97 9.19 12.59 22.58
C ASP A 97 8.04 13.61 22.46
N SER A 98 7.84 14.23 21.27
CA SER A 98 6.66 15.06 21.05
C SER A 98 5.40 14.21 20.91
N SER A 99 4.33 14.62 21.58
CA SER A 99 3.00 13.97 21.50
C SER A 99 2.52 13.83 20.05
N ARG A 100 2.78 14.84 19.21
CA ARG A 100 2.48 14.83 17.78
C ARG A 100 3.19 13.69 17.06
N ASN A 101 4.49 13.51 17.27
CA ASN A 101 5.27 12.49 16.57
C ASN A 101 4.90 11.07 17.01
N ILE A 102 4.56 10.89 18.30
CA ILE A 102 4.00 9.64 18.82
C ILE A 102 2.67 9.31 18.15
N CYS A 103 1.78 10.29 17.98
CA CYS A 103 0.49 10.12 17.29
C CYS A 103 0.68 9.74 15.80
N LEU A 104 1.58 10.41 15.08
CA LEU A 104 1.90 10.07 13.70
C LEU A 104 2.47 8.66 13.55
N PHE A 105 3.34 8.25 14.47
CA PHE A 105 3.88 6.89 14.53
C PHE A 105 2.78 5.85 14.76
N ALA A 106 1.91 6.08 15.74
CA ALA A 106 0.77 5.21 16.04
C ALA A 106 -0.18 5.06 14.84
N ASN A 107 -0.52 6.17 14.17
CA ASN A 107 -1.36 6.15 12.97
C ASN A 107 -0.71 5.38 11.83
N SER A 108 0.61 5.51 11.64
CA SER A 108 1.35 4.76 10.63
C SER A 108 1.27 3.24 10.88
N ILE A 109 1.38 2.81 12.13
CA ILE A 109 1.18 1.40 12.52
C ILE A 109 -0.26 0.96 12.24
N LYS A 110 -1.25 1.72 12.71
CA LYS A 110 -2.68 1.42 12.52
C LYS A 110 -3.03 1.26 11.04
N ASN A 111 -2.55 2.16 10.18
CA ASN A 111 -2.77 2.10 8.74
C ASN A 111 -2.13 0.86 8.10
N SER A 112 -0.96 0.44 8.56
CA SER A 112 -0.28 -0.75 8.06
C SER A 112 -1.04 -2.02 8.45
N VAL A 113 -1.50 -2.08 9.69
CA VAL A 113 -2.32 -3.19 10.21
C VAL A 113 -3.62 -3.29 9.41
N ALA A 114 -4.33 -2.18 9.23
CA ALA A 114 -5.55 -2.14 8.42
C ALA A 114 -5.29 -2.58 6.96
N LYS A 115 -4.20 -2.12 6.35
CA LYS A 115 -3.81 -2.56 5.00
C LYS A 115 -3.58 -4.07 4.95
N LEU A 116 -2.87 -4.65 5.91
CA LEU A 116 -2.62 -6.09 5.96
C LEU A 116 -3.89 -6.91 6.20
N GLN A 117 -4.88 -6.37 6.91
CA GLN A 117 -6.20 -6.99 7.06
C GLN A 117 -6.97 -7.02 5.74
N VAL A 118 -7.01 -5.89 5.03
CA VAL A 118 -7.68 -5.80 3.71
C VAL A 118 -7.02 -6.74 2.70
N LEU A 119 -5.70 -6.95 2.80
CA LEU A 119 -4.96 -7.90 1.97
C LEU A 119 -5.17 -9.37 2.38
N ASP A 120 -5.87 -9.66 3.48
CA ASP A 120 -5.94 -10.98 4.11
C ASP A 120 -4.55 -11.58 4.42
N ARG A 121 -3.64 -10.73 4.88
CA ARG A 121 -2.23 -11.04 5.16
C ARG A 121 -1.80 -10.57 6.56
N ILE A 122 -2.76 -10.45 7.46
CA ILE A 122 -2.54 -10.02 8.85
C ILE A 122 -1.60 -10.97 9.60
N HIS A 123 -1.59 -12.25 9.22
CA HIS A 123 -0.76 -13.29 9.84
C HIS A 123 0.75 -13.00 9.76
N TYR A 124 1.21 -12.19 8.80
CA TYR A 124 2.62 -11.80 8.77
C TYR A 124 3.06 -11.00 10.01
N LEU A 125 2.12 -10.32 10.68
CA LEU A 125 2.41 -9.59 11.92
C LEU A 125 2.59 -10.51 13.13
N TYR A 126 2.27 -11.79 13.03
CA TYR A 126 2.54 -12.76 14.09
C TYR A 126 4.03 -13.10 14.22
N ASN A 127 4.85 -12.66 13.28
CA ASN A 127 6.29 -12.80 13.37
C ASN A 127 6.85 -11.99 14.54
N THR A 128 7.36 -12.70 15.54
CA THR A 128 7.87 -12.11 16.78
C THR A 128 9.02 -11.12 16.56
N LYS A 129 9.79 -11.24 15.46
CA LYS A 129 10.86 -10.28 15.11
C LYS A 129 10.29 -8.90 14.75
N ILE A 130 9.15 -8.85 14.07
CA ILE A 130 8.51 -7.58 13.66
C ILE A 130 7.94 -6.89 14.89
N VAL A 131 7.25 -7.64 15.74
CA VAL A 131 6.72 -7.13 17.01
C VAL A 131 7.87 -6.59 17.88
N LYS A 132 8.95 -7.37 18.07
CA LYS A 132 10.12 -6.93 18.83
C LYS A 132 10.76 -5.66 18.24
N ASN A 133 10.89 -5.56 16.92
CA ASN A 133 11.42 -4.36 16.26
C ASN A 133 10.57 -3.12 16.54
N LEU A 134 9.24 -3.24 16.47
CA LEU A 134 8.33 -2.13 16.76
C LEU A 134 8.37 -1.74 18.24
N LEU A 135 8.41 -2.71 19.15
CA LEU A 135 8.52 -2.45 20.59
C LEU A 135 9.82 -1.73 20.95
N GLY A 136 10.96 -2.13 20.36
CA GLY A 136 12.26 -1.50 20.58
C GLY A 136 12.33 -0.03 20.13
N LYS A 137 11.40 0.43 19.28
CA LYS A 137 11.31 1.83 18.84
C LYS A 137 10.45 2.70 19.76
N THR A 138 9.78 2.13 20.75
CA THR A 138 8.96 2.90 21.68
C THR A 138 9.73 3.20 22.97
N TYR A 139 9.52 4.37 23.58
CA TYR A 139 10.12 4.76 24.87
C TYR A 139 9.10 4.82 26.02
N SER A 140 7.80 4.82 25.71
CA SER A 140 6.73 5.13 26.66
C SER A 140 5.79 3.94 26.84
N HIS A 141 5.40 3.70 28.10
CA HIS A 141 4.38 2.74 28.50
C HIS A 141 3.05 2.94 27.73
N ALA A 142 2.73 4.18 27.32
CA ALA A 142 1.53 4.51 26.55
C ALA A 142 1.57 3.96 25.11
N THR A 143 2.70 4.12 24.41
CA THR A 143 2.88 3.58 23.05
C THR A 143 2.94 2.07 23.06
N LEU A 144 3.54 1.48 24.10
CA LEU A 144 3.54 0.04 24.37
C LEU A 144 2.14 -0.52 24.57
N SER A 145 1.31 0.13 25.39
CA SER A 145 -0.09 -0.25 25.61
C SER A 145 -0.91 -0.15 24.32
N LEU A 146 -0.72 0.90 23.51
CA LEU A 146 -1.44 1.06 22.25
C LEU A 146 -1.05 -0.01 21.22
N VAL A 147 0.25 -0.29 21.08
CA VAL A 147 0.75 -1.35 20.19
C VAL A 147 0.21 -2.71 20.64
N ARG A 148 0.26 -3.04 21.93
CA ARG A 148 -0.29 -4.28 22.49
C ARG A 148 -1.82 -4.37 22.31
N LEU A 149 -2.56 -3.29 22.55
CA LEU A 149 -4.01 -3.24 22.37
C LEU A 149 -4.39 -3.45 20.90
N LEU A 150 -3.70 -2.80 19.97
CA LEU A 150 -3.90 -2.99 18.53
C LEU A 150 -3.63 -4.43 18.12
N PHE A 151 -2.57 -5.07 18.60
CA PHE A 151 -2.31 -6.48 18.28
C PHE A 151 -3.32 -7.43 18.96
N ARG A 152 -3.74 -7.15 20.19
CA ARG A 152 -4.69 -8.00 20.95
C ARG A 152 -6.11 -7.89 20.42
N ALA A 153 -6.60 -6.68 20.11
CA ALA A 153 -7.91 -6.46 19.52
C ALA A 153 -8.05 -7.13 18.14
N ASN A 154 -6.96 -7.18 17.36
CA ASN A 154 -6.97 -7.85 16.06
C ASN A 154 -6.90 -9.38 16.16
N ASN A 155 -6.19 -9.94 17.14
CA ASN A 155 -6.23 -11.38 17.44
C ASN A 155 -7.60 -11.87 17.94
N LEU A 156 -8.37 -11.00 18.60
CA LEU A 156 -9.73 -11.32 19.03
C LEU A 156 -10.72 -11.26 17.85
N ARG A 157 -10.55 -10.31 16.92
CA ARG A 157 -11.43 -10.15 15.76
C ARG A 157 -11.31 -11.29 14.74
N THR A 158 -10.11 -11.85 14.53
CA THR A 158 -9.93 -13.01 13.63
C THR A 158 -10.55 -14.28 14.20
N ARG A 159 -10.45 -14.51 15.52
CA ARG A 159 -11.09 -15.66 16.19
C ARG A 159 -12.62 -15.64 16.14
N SER A 160 -13.24 -14.47 16.04
CA SER A 160 -14.70 -14.36 15.90
C SER A 160 -15.22 -14.65 14.48
N ILE A 161 -14.33 -14.73 13.48
CA ILE A 161 -14.70 -15.02 12.09
C ILE A 161 -14.49 -16.51 11.74
N GLU A 162 -13.61 -17.21 12.47
CA GLU A 162 -13.41 -18.68 12.34
C GLU A 162 -14.47 -19.53 13.07
N VAL A 163 -15.45 -18.91 13.73
CA VAL A 163 -16.58 -19.60 14.36
C VAL A 163 -17.87 -19.16 13.67
N ARG A 164 -18.08 -19.63 12.43
CA ARG A 164 -19.38 -19.67 11.76
C ARG A 164 -19.36 -20.61 10.57
#